data_AF-A0A1N6MX80-F1
#
_entry.id   AF-A0A1N6MX80-F1
#
_cell.length_a   1.000
_cell.length_b   1.000
_cell.length_c   1.000
_cell.angle_alpha   90.00
_cell.angle_beta   90.00
_cell.angle_gamma   90.00
#
_symmetry.space_group_name_H-M   'P 1'
#
loop_
_entity.id
_entity.type
_entity.pdbx_description
1 polymer ?
#
loop_
_entity_poly.entity_id
_entity_poly.type
_entity_poly.pdbx_seq_one_letter_code
_entity_poly.pdbx_strand_id
1 'polypeptide(L)'
;MGKKIIFLIFIILSSNVFASELSISVACYTDEGNKPINIKYVTLYSKKDNAYTGYVKYEKSDSAIPIVFVKDDVILSDTRPSIDTTIWNEMIKGEVNGTYMVLTQGTYYSGLIYKNKKGRQVDFVEIEDAYDEKLGICVWK
;
A
#
# COMPACT_ATOMS: atom_id res chain seq x y z
N MET A 1 -7.20 -16.44 -52.69
CA MET A 1 -7.46 -16.84 -51.28
C MET A 1 -6.63 -16.08 -50.24
N GLY A 2 -5.50 -15.45 -50.59
CA GLY A 2 -4.62 -14.73 -49.63
C GLY A 2 -5.10 -13.36 -49.12
N LYS A 3 -5.94 -12.62 -49.86
CA LYS A 3 -6.43 -11.29 -49.45
C LYS A 3 -7.31 -11.31 -48.18
N LYS A 4 -8.06 -12.39 -47.96
CA LYS A 4 -8.91 -12.57 -46.76
C LYS A 4 -8.09 -12.91 -45.51
N ILE A 5 -6.94 -13.56 -45.67
CA ILE A 5 -6.04 -13.94 -44.57
C ILE A 5 -5.29 -12.71 -44.04
N ILE A 6 -4.87 -11.79 -44.93
CA ILE A 6 -4.19 -10.54 -44.54
C ILE A 6 -5.13 -9.63 -43.72
N PHE A 7 -6.42 -9.58 -44.07
CA PHE A 7 -7.39 -8.78 -43.32
C PHE A 7 -7.63 -9.32 -41.90
N LEU A 8 -7.57 -10.65 -41.72
CA LEU A 8 -7.73 -11.28 -40.41
C LEU A 8 -6.55 -10.97 -39.46
N ILE A 9 -5.33 -10.90 -40.00
CA ILE A 9 -4.12 -10.60 -39.22
C ILE A 9 -4.14 -9.15 -38.68
N PHE A 10 -4.72 -8.21 -39.43
CA PHE A 10 -4.82 -6.80 -39.00
C PHE A 10 -5.85 -6.57 -37.88
N ILE A 11 -6.88 -7.43 -37.79
CA ILE A 11 -7.90 -7.35 -36.73
C ILE A 11 -7.39 -7.91 -35.39
N ILE A 12 -6.41 -8.83 -35.42
CA ILE A 12 -5.87 -9.44 -34.19
C ILE A 12 -4.81 -8.54 -33.53
N LEU A 13 -4.20 -7.60 -34.28
CA LEU A 13 -3.21 -6.65 -33.74
C LEU A 13 -3.81 -5.44 -33.00
N SER A 14 -5.12 -5.22 -33.06
CA SER A 14 -5.80 -4.07 -32.45
C SER A 14 -6.42 -4.37 -31.08
N SER A 15 -6.07 -5.49 -30.45
CA SER A 15 -6.31 -5.66 -29.02
C SER A 15 -5.44 -4.66 -28.27
N ASN A 16 -5.99 -3.46 -28.08
CA ASN A 16 -5.50 -2.48 -27.13
C ASN A 16 -5.36 -3.20 -25.80
N VAL A 17 -4.12 -3.53 -25.44
CA VAL A 17 -3.77 -3.87 -24.09
C VAL A 17 -4.05 -2.60 -23.30
N PHE A 18 -5.24 -2.51 -22.70
CA PHE A 18 -5.46 -1.59 -21.59
C PHE A 18 -4.54 -2.08 -20.48
N ALA A 19 -3.30 -1.58 -20.48
CA ALA A 19 -2.43 -1.73 -19.34
C ALA A 19 -3.21 -1.17 -18.14
N SER A 20 -3.36 -1.96 -17.09
CA SER A 20 -3.96 -1.48 -15.85
C SER A 20 -3.15 -0.30 -15.35
N GLU A 21 -3.71 0.91 -15.43
CA GLU A 21 -3.12 2.14 -14.89
C GLU A 21 -3.18 2.19 -13.36
N LEU A 22 -3.80 1.18 -12.74
CA LEU A 22 -3.89 0.99 -11.32
C LEU A 22 -2.71 0.15 -10.82
N SER A 23 -1.85 0.75 -10.02
CA SER A 23 -0.78 0.07 -9.28
C SER A 23 -1.29 -0.28 -7.88
N ILE A 24 -1.15 -1.54 -7.47
CA ILE A 24 -1.52 -2.01 -6.12
C ILE A 24 -0.24 -2.42 -5.41
N SER A 25 -0.04 -1.91 -4.19
CA SER A 25 1.04 -2.34 -3.30
C SER A 25 0.42 -2.91 -2.02
N VAL A 26 1.02 -3.99 -1.52
CA VAL A 26 0.62 -4.67 -0.29
C VAL A 26 1.86 -4.87 0.56
N ALA A 27 1.78 -4.46 1.82
CA ALA A 27 2.80 -4.73 2.83
C ALA A 27 2.13 -5.29 4.09
N CYS A 28 2.87 -6.14 4.80
CA CYS A 28 2.41 -6.80 6.02
C CYS A 28 3.28 -6.33 7.18
N TYR A 29 2.68 -5.71 8.19
CA TYR A 29 3.42 -5.16 9.33
C TYR A 29 3.00 -5.80 10.65
N THR A 30 3.92 -5.82 11.61
CA THR A 30 3.71 -6.28 12.99
C THR A 30 4.38 -5.35 13.99
N ASP A 31 3.88 -5.27 15.22
CA ASP A 31 4.57 -4.57 16.32
C ASP A 31 5.39 -5.57 17.16
N GLU A 32 6.39 -5.07 17.90
CA GLU A 32 7.28 -5.90 18.73
C GLU A 32 6.65 -6.30 20.09
N GLY A 33 5.33 -6.24 20.22
CA GLY A 33 4.64 -6.52 21.47
C GLY A 33 4.56 -8.01 21.81
N ASN A 34 4.45 -8.35 23.10
CA ASN A 34 4.22 -9.75 23.57
C ASN A 34 2.97 -10.41 22.96
N LYS A 35 1.99 -9.61 22.53
CA LYS A 35 0.79 -10.05 21.80
C LYS A 35 0.69 -9.16 20.56
N PRO A 36 1.37 -9.51 19.47
CA PRO A 36 1.57 -8.58 18.39
C PRO A 36 0.25 -8.19 17.71
N ILE A 37 0.23 -6.95 17.23
CA ILE A 37 -0.79 -6.36 16.39
C ILE A 37 -0.28 -6.45 14.96
N ASN A 38 -0.95 -7.28 14.17
CA ASN A 38 -0.64 -7.48 12.77
C ASN A 38 -1.57 -6.65 11.89
N ILE A 39 -1.02 -5.96 10.89
CA ILE A 39 -1.77 -5.14 9.94
C ILE A 39 -1.34 -5.42 8.50
N LYS A 40 -2.33 -5.66 7.63
CA LYS A 40 -2.17 -5.62 6.18
C LYS A 40 -2.38 -4.18 5.73
N TYR A 41 -1.39 -3.58 5.10
CA TYR A 41 -1.44 -2.25 4.52
C TYR A 41 -1.54 -2.37 3.00
N VAL A 42 -2.52 -1.71 2.40
CA VAL A 42 -2.77 -1.78 0.95
C VAL A 42 -2.95 -0.38 0.39
N THR A 43 -2.17 -0.04 -0.63
CA THR A 43 -2.33 1.21 -1.37
C THR A 43 -2.61 0.93 -2.83
N LEU A 44 -3.43 1.78 -3.41
CA LEU A 44 -3.73 1.79 -4.82
C LEU A 44 -3.42 3.18 -5.39
N TYR A 45 -2.73 3.20 -6.51
CA TYR A 45 -2.38 4.43 -7.22
C TYR A 45 -2.91 4.36 -8.66
N SER A 46 -3.81 5.27 -9.02
CA SER A 46 -4.23 5.48 -10.41
C SER A 46 -3.25 6.44 -11.07
N LYS A 47 -2.44 5.92 -12.00
CA LYS A 47 -1.49 6.76 -12.76
C LYS A 47 -2.21 7.77 -13.66
N LYS A 48 -3.38 7.40 -14.19
CA LYS A 48 -4.17 8.25 -15.09
C LYS A 48 -4.75 9.46 -14.38
N ASP A 49 -5.29 9.23 -13.19
CA ASP A 49 -5.96 10.28 -12.42
C ASP A 49 -5.03 10.93 -11.40
N ASN A 50 -3.79 10.44 -11.28
CA ASN A 50 -2.83 10.83 -10.26
C ASN A 50 -3.46 10.78 -8.85
N ALA A 51 -4.16 9.67 -8.56
CA ALA A 51 -4.99 9.53 -7.38
C ALA A 51 -4.51 8.38 -6.49
N TYR A 52 -4.36 8.67 -5.21
CA TYR A 52 -3.99 7.71 -4.18
C TYR A 52 -5.20 7.32 -3.33
N THR A 53 -5.32 6.03 -3.06
CA THR A 53 -6.28 5.49 -2.09
C THR A 53 -5.68 4.27 -1.41
N GLY A 54 -6.27 3.83 -0.31
CA GLY A 54 -5.78 2.66 0.39
C GLY A 54 -6.68 2.21 1.53
N TYR A 55 -6.27 1.12 2.16
CA TYR A 55 -6.86 0.66 3.41
C TYR A 55 -5.83 -0.08 4.24
N VAL A 56 -6.12 -0.18 5.53
CA VAL A 56 -5.45 -1.09 6.46
C VAL A 56 -6.45 -2.14 6.92
N LYS A 57 -5.98 -3.38 7.13
CA LYS A 57 -6.78 -4.45 7.75
C LYS A 57 -5.98 -5.09 8.87
N TYR A 58 -6.47 -4.90 10.09
CA TYR A 58 -5.94 -5.61 11.25
C TYR A 58 -6.28 -7.10 11.15
N GLU A 59 -5.36 -7.98 11.52
CA GLU A 59 -5.53 -9.44 11.46
C GLU A 59 -6.85 -9.90 12.11
N LYS A 60 -7.14 -9.35 13.29
CA LYS A 60 -8.30 -9.74 14.13
C LYS A 60 -9.55 -8.91 13.84
N SER A 61 -9.54 -8.09 12.79
CA SER A 61 -10.69 -7.26 12.38
C SER A 61 -11.38 -7.87 11.17
N ASP A 62 -12.71 -7.94 11.24
CA ASP A 62 -13.54 -8.38 10.12
C ASP A 62 -13.60 -7.34 8.98
N SER A 63 -13.29 -6.08 9.29
CA SER A 63 -13.41 -4.96 8.36
C SER A 63 -12.06 -4.28 8.13
N ALA A 64 -11.84 -3.86 6.88
CA ALA A 64 -10.76 -2.94 6.53
C ALA A 64 -11.14 -1.50 6.89
N ILE A 65 -10.15 -0.68 7.20
CA ILE A 65 -10.31 0.73 7.52
C ILE A 65 -9.72 1.53 6.35
N PRO A 66 -10.51 2.37 5.67
CA PRO A 66 -10.00 3.19 4.58
C PRO A 66 -9.00 4.22 5.10
N ILE A 67 -7.98 4.47 4.30
CA ILE A 67 -6.98 5.51 4.54
C ILE A 67 -6.97 6.50 3.38
N VAL A 68 -6.75 7.79 3.70
CA VAL A 68 -6.73 8.88 2.73
C VAL A 68 -5.34 9.49 2.70
N PHE A 69 -4.77 9.60 1.50
CA PHE A 69 -3.46 10.20 1.29
C PHE A 69 -3.47 11.67 1.74
N VAL A 70 -2.45 12.07 2.49
CA VAL A 70 -2.28 13.45 2.94
C VAL A 70 -1.14 14.11 2.16
N LYS A 71 0.05 13.52 2.22
CA LYS A 71 1.25 14.02 1.55
C LYS A 71 2.36 12.97 1.54
N ASP A 72 3.30 13.18 0.63
CA ASP A 72 4.66 12.67 0.75
C ASP A 72 5.56 13.76 1.34
N ASP A 73 6.58 13.35 2.09
CA ASP A 73 7.56 14.21 2.73
C ASP A 73 8.91 13.46 2.80
N VAL A 74 10.01 14.18 3.06
CA VAL A 74 11.34 13.57 3.15
C VAL A 74 12.01 14.02 4.44
N ILE A 75 12.39 13.06 5.27
CA ILE A 75 13.22 13.32 6.45
C ILE A 75 14.68 13.32 6.02
N LEU A 76 15.29 14.50 6.04
CA LEU A 76 16.71 14.70 5.73
C LEU A 76 17.57 14.52 6.99
N SER A 77 18.77 13.98 6.82
CA SER A 77 19.78 13.88 7.87
C SER A 77 21.15 14.18 7.30
N ASP A 78 21.96 14.96 8.03
CA ASP A 78 23.34 15.26 7.64
C ASP A 78 24.28 14.04 7.77
N THR A 79 23.85 13.00 8.50
CA THR A 79 24.69 11.84 8.87
C THR A 79 24.11 10.50 8.47
N ARG A 80 22.87 10.46 7.97
CA ARG A 80 22.15 9.25 7.58
C ARG A 80 21.48 9.45 6.22
N PRO A 81 21.22 8.36 5.46
CA PRO A 81 20.43 8.47 4.24
C PRO A 81 19.06 9.09 4.51
N SER A 82 18.54 9.83 3.54
CA SER A 82 17.18 10.38 3.60
C SER A 82 16.16 9.25 3.77
N ILE A 83 15.07 9.56 4.45
CA ILE A 83 13.93 8.66 4.62
C ILE A 83 12.74 9.30 3.93
N ASP A 84 12.22 8.63 2.92
CA ASP A 84 10.97 9.02 2.28
C ASP A 84 9.82 8.66 3.22
N THR A 85 8.85 9.55 3.34
CA THR A 85 7.71 9.35 4.23
C THR A 85 6.41 9.63 3.51
N THR A 86 5.45 8.72 3.64
CA THR A 86 4.08 8.93 3.14
C THR A 86 3.12 8.97 4.31
N ILE A 87 2.29 10.01 4.37
CA ILE A 87 1.33 10.23 5.45
C ILE A 87 -0.08 9.97 4.96
N TRP A 88 -0.81 9.18 5.74
CA TRP A 88 -2.20 8.82 5.51
C TRP A 88 -3.05 9.08 6.74
N ASN A 89 -4.29 9.52 6.53
CA ASN A 89 -5.28 9.59 7.60
C ASN A 89 -6.16 8.34 7.61
N GLU A 90 -6.32 7.74 8.79
CA GLU A 90 -7.29 6.69 9.07
C GLU A 90 -8.70 7.30 9.15
N MET A 91 -9.64 6.79 8.36
CA MET A 91 -11.00 7.31 8.32
C MET A 91 -11.98 6.31 8.94
N ILE A 92 -12.68 6.70 10.00
CA ILE A 92 -13.74 5.91 10.64
C ILE A 92 -15.02 6.73 10.67
N LYS A 93 -16.09 6.20 10.07
CA LYS A 93 -17.41 6.87 10.02
C LYS A 93 -17.36 8.31 9.47
N GLY A 94 -16.45 8.56 8.52
CA GLY A 94 -16.29 9.88 7.88
C GLY A 94 -15.37 10.84 8.63
N GLU A 95 -14.82 10.47 9.77
CA GLU A 95 -13.91 11.30 10.57
C GLU A 95 -12.48 10.76 10.57
N VAL A 96 -11.50 11.66 10.68
CA VAL A 96 -10.10 11.29 10.92
C VAL A 96 -9.97 10.72 12.33
N ASN A 97 -9.58 9.45 12.44
CA ASN A 97 -9.43 8.76 13.72
C ASN A 97 -7.95 8.56 14.15
N GLY A 98 -7.04 8.61 13.20
CA GLY A 98 -5.60 8.48 13.41
C GLY A 98 -4.83 8.78 12.13
N THR A 99 -3.52 8.69 12.23
CA THR A 99 -2.59 8.95 11.13
C THR A 99 -1.58 7.82 11.06
N TYR A 100 -1.35 7.33 9.85
CA TYR A 100 -0.25 6.43 9.50
C TYR A 100 0.87 7.23 8.84
N MET A 101 2.10 6.97 9.24
CA MET A 101 3.31 7.47 8.60
C MET A 101 4.13 6.25 8.18
N VAL A 102 4.20 6.02 6.87
CA VAL A 102 5.02 4.97 6.29
C VAL A 102 6.39 5.56 6.02
N LEU A 103 7.44 4.88 6.47
CA LEU A 103 8.83 5.30 6.31
C LEU A 103 9.52 4.33 5.37
N THR A 104 10.07 4.83 4.27
CA THR A 104 10.79 4.04 3.29
C THR A 104 12.21 4.56 3.18
N GLN A 105 13.20 3.66 3.28
CA GLN A 105 14.60 4.00 3.04
C GLN A 105 15.22 3.00 2.05
N GLY A 106 15.35 3.45 0.80
CA GLY A 106 15.78 2.59 -0.29
C GLY A 106 14.83 1.40 -0.50
N THR A 107 15.37 0.26 -0.91
CA THR A 107 14.58 -0.97 -1.17
C THR A 107 14.43 -1.87 0.06
N TYR A 108 15.16 -1.60 1.14
CA TYR A 108 15.41 -2.58 2.23
C TYR A 108 14.79 -2.22 3.58
N TYR A 109 14.23 -1.02 3.73
CA TYR A 109 13.62 -0.64 4.99
C TYR A 109 12.28 0.03 4.76
N SER A 110 11.28 -0.53 5.42
CA SER A 110 9.91 -0.07 5.42
C SER A 110 9.36 -0.23 6.83
N GLY A 111 9.08 0.91 7.47
CA GLY A 111 8.45 1.00 8.77
C GLY A 111 7.08 1.66 8.65
N LEU A 112 6.20 1.41 9.61
CA LEU A 112 4.91 2.06 9.67
C LEU A 112 4.63 2.50 11.10
N ILE A 113 4.36 3.80 11.28
CA ILE A 113 4.01 4.38 12.57
C ILE A 113 2.54 4.78 12.53
N TYR A 114 1.75 4.28 13.48
CA TYR A 114 0.38 4.71 13.70
C TYR A 114 0.30 5.62 14.91
N LYS A 115 -0.45 6.72 14.79
CA LYS A 115 -0.82 7.58 15.92
C LYS A 115 -2.31 7.84 15.91
N ASN A 116 -3.01 7.45 16.98
CA ASN A 116 -4.44 7.73 17.09
C ASN A 116 -4.72 9.18 17.51
N LYS A 117 -5.98 9.61 17.40
CA LYS A 117 -6.42 10.97 17.82
C LYS A 117 -6.18 11.31 19.29
N LYS A 118 -5.95 10.31 20.16
CA LYS A 118 -5.62 10.49 21.58
C LYS A 118 -4.11 10.59 21.81
N GLY A 119 -3.30 10.52 20.75
CA GLY A 119 -1.84 10.60 20.81
C GLY A 119 -1.13 9.29 21.12
N ARG A 120 -1.85 8.16 21.25
CA ARG A 120 -1.21 6.85 21.43
C ARG A 120 -0.56 6.44 20.12
N GLN A 121 0.72 6.08 20.22
CA GLN A 121 1.53 5.62 19.10
C GLN A 121 1.72 4.10 19.15
N VAL A 122 1.80 3.47 17.98
CA VAL A 122 2.24 2.09 17.78
C VAL A 122 3.17 2.07 16.59
N ASP A 123 4.36 1.51 16.78
CA ASP A 123 5.38 1.39 15.74
C ASP A 123 5.36 -0.05 15.23
N PHE A 124 5.34 -0.19 13.92
CA PHE A 124 5.32 -1.46 13.24
C PHE A 124 6.51 -1.61 12.31
N VAL A 125 6.97 -2.86 12.19
CA VAL A 125 8.02 -3.30 11.26
C VAL A 125 7.41 -4.17 10.18
N GLU A 126 7.91 -4.04 8.95
CA GLU A 126 7.46 -4.90 7.85
C GLU A 126 7.97 -6.34 8.03
N ILE A 127 7.11 -7.30 7.67
CA ILE A 127 7.46 -8.71 7.53
C ILE A 127 7.48 -9.01 6.02
N GLU A 128 8.64 -8.88 5.39
CA GLU A 128 8.80 -8.99 3.93
C GLU A 128 8.19 -10.29 3.35
N ASP A 129 8.39 -11.42 4.03
CA ASP A 129 7.94 -12.74 3.57
C ASP A 129 6.53 -13.13 4.04
N ALA A 130 5.75 -12.22 4.64
CA ALA A 130 4.41 -12.54 5.13
C ALA A 130 3.34 -12.47 4.04
N TYR A 131 3.56 -11.77 2.93
CA TYR A 131 2.54 -11.64 1.89
C TYR A 131 2.53 -12.86 0.95
N ASP A 132 1.40 -13.58 0.93
CA ASP A 132 1.14 -14.62 -0.07
C ASP A 132 0.42 -13.99 -1.27
N GLU A 133 1.15 -13.81 -2.37
CA GLU A 133 0.61 -13.23 -3.61
C GLU A 133 -0.51 -14.07 -4.24
N LYS A 134 -0.48 -15.40 -4.09
CA LYS A 134 -1.48 -16.30 -4.70
C LYS A 134 -2.80 -16.22 -3.95
N LEU A 135 -2.74 -16.10 -2.63
CA LEU A 135 -3.91 -15.98 -1.77
C LEU A 135 -4.34 -14.52 -1.58
N GLY A 136 -3.47 -13.56 -1.86
CA GLY A 136 -3.73 -12.13 -1.65
C GLY A 136 -3.87 -11.75 -0.18
N ILE A 137 -3.22 -12.49 0.72
CA ILE A 137 -3.33 -12.30 2.18
C ILE A 137 -1.95 -12.21 2.82
N CYS A 138 -1.89 -11.58 3.99
CA CYS A 138 -0.76 -11.71 4.89
C CYS A 138 -0.94 -12.98 5.73
N VAL A 139 0.10 -13.81 5.78
CA VAL A 139 0.19 -15.01 6.62
C VAL A 139 1.03 -14.68 7.83
N TRP A 140 0.38 -14.59 8.98
CA TRP A 140 1.02 -14.26 10.25
C TRP A 140 1.65 -15.51 10.88
N LYS A 141 2.84 -15.37 11.47
CA LYS A 141 3.58 -16.48 12.12
C LYS A 141 3.59 -16.31 13.63
#